data_AF-A0AAU7NVL8-F1
#
_entry.id   AF-A0AAU7NVL8-F1
#
_cell.length_a   1.000
_cell.length_b   1.000
_cell.length_c   1.000
_cell.angle_alpha   90.00
_cell.angle_beta   90.00
_cell.angle_gamma   90.00
#
_symmetry.space_group_name_H-M   'P 1'
#
loop_
_entity.id
_entity.type
_entity.pdbx_description
1 polymer ?
#
loop_
_entity_poly.entity_id
_entity_poly.type
_entity_poly.pdbx_seq_one_letter_code
_entity_poly.pdbx_strand_id
1 'polypeptide(L)'
;MSSEGYGQAKNRLNMHWMIVIAMLLTVVVYVFACHYYGQQMQIGVEESQRVLIRTILYVIAIVTFPFATLLRHILLRLNQTMPGDTPAGKRYLVTVVITQAMMETVAIFGLVMFMLGDDYNTLYIFSTMAVLGVFLHRPKMEEYRGIVRALSGKELPDYP
;
A
#
# COMPACT_ATOMS: atom_id res chain seq x y z
N MET A 1 -22.72 22.90 -6.69
CA MET A 1 -22.04 21.88 -5.85
C MET A 1 -21.66 22.57 -4.55
N SER A 2 -22.46 22.43 -3.47
CA SER A 2 -22.33 23.28 -2.27
C SER A 2 -21.04 23.01 -1.50
N SER A 3 -20.56 24.03 -0.77
CA SER A 3 -19.36 24.00 0.08
C SER A 3 -19.39 22.87 1.12
N GLU A 4 -20.57 22.46 1.58
CA GLU A 4 -20.76 21.36 2.54
C GLU A 4 -20.43 19.98 1.95
N GLY A 5 -20.79 19.75 0.68
CA GLY A 5 -20.47 18.50 -0.02
C GLY A 5 -18.97 18.32 -0.26
N TYR A 6 -18.23 19.42 -0.46
CA TYR A 6 -16.77 19.40 -0.58
C TYR A 6 -16.09 19.09 0.76
N GLY A 7 -16.61 19.64 1.87
CA GLY A 7 -16.12 19.39 3.23
C GLY A 7 -16.27 17.92 3.66
N GLN A 8 -17.42 17.29 3.41
CA GLN A 8 -17.61 15.87 3.70
C GLN A 8 -16.73 14.96 2.83
N ALA A 9 -16.57 15.28 1.55
CA ALA A 9 -15.73 14.50 0.64
C ALA A 9 -14.24 14.56 1.03
N LYS A 10 -13.77 15.75 1.45
CA LYS A 10 -12.42 15.96 1.99
C LYS A 10 -12.21 15.17 3.29
N ASN A 11 -13.17 15.23 4.22
CA ASN A 11 -13.07 14.52 5.50
C ASN A 11 -13.07 12.99 5.33
N ARG A 12 -13.79 12.45 4.34
CA ARG A 12 -13.76 11.02 4.00
C ARG A 12 -12.42 10.57 3.38
N LEU A 13 -11.74 11.44 2.63
CA LEU A 13 -10.43 11.11 2.06
C LEU A 13 -9.31 11.16 3.12
N ASN A 14 -9.45 11.99 4.16
CA ASN A 14 -8.49 12.07 5.26
C ASN A 14 -8.21 10.69 5.88
N MET A 15 -9.23 9.84 6.04
CA MET A 15 -9.06 8.49 6.59
C MET A 15 -8.18 7.59 5.73
N HIS A 16 -8.21 7.76 4.41
CA HIS A 16 -7.35 6.99 3.49
C HIS A 16 -5.90 7.48 3.57
N TRP A 17 -5.71 8.80 3.74
CA TRP A 17 -4.38 9.39 3.94
C TRP A 17 -3.78 9.07 5.30
N MET A 18 -4.60 8.89 6.35
CA MET A 18 -4.11 8.40 7.65
C MET A 18 -3.44 7.02 7.51
N ILE A 19 -3.98 6.12 6.69
CA ILE A 19 -3.34 4.82 6.43
C ILE A 19 -1.99 5.01 5.75
N VAL A 20 -1.90 5.88 4.74
CA VAL A 20 -0.62 6.16 4.06
C VAL A 20 0.42 6.69 5.04
N ILE A 21 0.04 7.63 5.90
CA ILE A 21 0.94 8.19 6.91
C ILE A 21 1.35 7.09 7.91
N ALA A 22 0.42 6.25 8.35
CA ALA A 22 0.72 5.14 9.24
C ALA A 22 1.72 4.15 8.62
N MET A 23 1.57 3.80 7.33
CA MET A 23 2.51 2.92 6.62
C MET A 23 3.88 3.57 6.46
N LEU A 24 3.96 4.86 6.12
CA LEU A 24 5.25 5.55 6.08
C LEU A 24 5.93 5.57 7.45
N LEU A 25 5.15 5.77 8.52
CA LEU A 25 5.65 5.75 9.88
C LEU A 25 6.18 4.36 10.27
N THR A 26 5.52 3.27 9.88
CA THR A 26 6.03 1.92 10.14
C THR A 26 7.34 1.64 9.41
N VAL A 27 7.49 2.09 8.15
CA VAL A 27 8.78 2.00 7.45
C VAL A 27 9.88 2.75 8.21
N VAL A 28 9.61 3.95 8.71
CA VAL A 28 10.57 4.73 9.51
C VAL A 28 10.92 4.00 10.80
N VAL A 29 9.92 3.43 11.48
CA VAL A 29 10.13 2.65 12.71
C VAL A 29 11.01 1.44 12.44
N TYR A 30 10.85 0.73 11.33
CA TYR A 30 11.71 -0.40 10.97
C TYR A 30 13.16 0.03 10.77
N VAL A 31 13.39 1.12 10.03
CA VAL A 31 14.76 1.63 9.80
C VAL A 31 15.40 2.07 11.12
N PHE A 32 14.64 2.75 11.98
CA PHE A 32 15.11 3.20 13.28
C PHE A 32 15.40 2.02 14.23
N ALA A 33 14.52 1.01 14.25
CA ALA A 33 14.72 -0.21 15.04
C ALA A 33 16.01 -0.93 14.61
N CYS A 34 16.27 -1.05 13.30
CA CYS A 34 17.51 -1.63 12.79
C CYS A 34 18.75 -0.84 13.23
N HIS A 35 18.68 0.49 13.28
CA HIS A 35 19.82 1.31 13.73
C HIS A 35 20.11 1.17 15.22
N TYR A 36 19.05 1.10 16.04
CA TYR A 36 19.21 1.10 17.49
C TYR A 36 19.50 -0.31 18.05
N TYR A 37 18.90 -1.35 17.45
CA TYR A 37 18.98 -2.72 17.93
C TYR A 37 19.81 -3.64 17.02
N GLY A 38 20.40 -3.12 15.93
CA GLY A 38 20.88 -3.96 14.83
C GLY A 38 21.94 -4.99 15.20
N GLN A 39 22.90 -4.65 16.06
CA GLN A 39 23.92 -5.61 16.50
C GLN A 39 23.34 -6.79 17.30
N GLN A 40 22.18 -6.62 17.92
CA GLN A 40 21.52 -7.66 18.71
C GLN A 40 20.56 -8.51 17.86
N MET A 41 20.07 -7.96 16.75
CA MET A 41 19.06 -8.60 15.89
C MET A 41 19.67 -9.43 14.76
N GLN A 42 20.97 -9.30 14.50
CA GLN A 42 21.64 -10.01 13.42
C GLN A 42 21.97 -11.44 13.80
N ILE A 43 21.38 -12.39 13.07
CA ILE A 43 21.61 -13.84 13.25
C ILE A 43 22.90 -14.29 12.53
N GLY A 44 23.39 -13.50 11.55
CA GLY A 44 24.69 -13.72 10.90
C GLY A 44 24.71 -14.95 9.99
N VAL A 45 23.83 -15.00 8.98
CA VAL A 45 23.77 -16.12 8.02
C VAL A 45 24.96 -16.08 7.06
N GLU A 46 25.38 -17.25 6.56
CA GLU A 46 26.43 -17.38 5.55
C GLU A 46 26.19 -16.46 4.34
N GLU A 47 27.27 -15.88 3.80
CA GLU A 47 27.22 -14.92 2.71
C GLU A 47 26.55 -15.49 1.44
N SER A 48 26.85 -16.75 1.09
CA SER A 48 26.29 -17.42 -0.09
C SER A 48 24.76 -17.49 -0.05
N GLN A 49 24.21 -17.89 1.09
CA GLN A 49 22.77 -17.97 1.33
C GLN A 49 22.13 -16.59 1.35
N ARG A 50 22.81 -15.61 1.95
CA ARG A 50 22.33 -14.23 2.00
C ARG A 50 22.20 -13.61 0.62
N VAL A 51 23.18 -13.82 -0.25
CA VAL A 51 23.13 -13.35 -1.65
C VAL A 51 21.96 -13.99 -2.40
N LEU A 52 21.71 -15.29 -2.20
CA LEU A 52 20.58 -15.98 -2.82
C LEU A 52 19.24 -15.38 -2.36
N ILE A 53 19.03 -15.25 -1.04
CA ILE A 53 17.80 -14.68 -0.48
C ILE A 53 17.60 -13.24 -0.97
N ARG A 54 18.66 -12.41 -0.93
CA ARG A 54 18.61 -11.03 -1.43
C ARG A 54 18.13 -10.97 -2.88
N THR A 55 18.68 -11.82 -3.73
CA THR A 55 18.34 -11.89 -5.15
C THR A 55 16.87 -12.25 -5.35
N ILE A 56 16.38 -13.27 -4.64
CA ILE A 56 14.98 -13.69 -4.69
C ILE A 56 14.05 -12.56 -4.22
N LEU A 57 14.36 -11.93 -3.09
CA LEU A 57 13.54 -10.84 -2.55
C LEU A 57 13.52 -9.62 -3.47
N TYR A 58 14.62 -9.31 -4.15
CA TYR A 58 14.63 -8.24 -5.16
C TYR A 58 13.72 -8.56 -6.34
N VAL A 59 13.80 -9.79 -6.88
CA VAL A 59 12.92 -10.21 -7.98
C VAL A 59 11.44 -10.12 -7.55
N ILE A 60 11.11 -10.62 -6.36
CA ILE A 60 9.74 -10.56 -5.83
C ILE A 60 9.30 -9.10 -5.65
N ALA A 61 10.15 -8.25 -5.07
CA ALA A 61 9.83 -6.83 -4.88
C ALA A 61 9.56 -6.14 -6.21
N ILE A 62 10.41 -6.34 -7.23
CA ILE A 62 10.22 -5.76 -8.57
C ILE A 62 8.90 -6.21 -9.18
N VAL A 63 8.54 -7.50 -9.09
CA VAL A 63 7.27 -8.04 -9.60
C VAL A 63 6.06 -7.55 -8.80
N THR A 64 6.24 -7.24 -7.52
CA THR A 64 5.15 -6.77 -6.64
C THR A 64 4.57 -5.42 -7.10
N PHE A 65 5.36 -4.53 -7.70
CA PHE A 65 4.87 -3.23 -8.22
C PHE A 65 3.84 -3.35 -9.36
N PRO A 66 4.14 -4.02 -10.49
CA PRO A 66 3.16 -4.20 -11.55
C PRO A 66 1.98 -5.06 -11.07
N PHE A 67 2.23 -6.04 -10.19
CA PHE A 67 1.16 -6.84 -9.61
C PHE A 67 0.21 -6.01 -8.73
N ALA A 68 0.72 -5.12 -7.88
CA ALA A 68 -0.09 -4.20 -7.07
C ALA A 68 -0.89 -3.23 -7.96
N THR A 69 -0.30 -2.79 -9.06
CA THR A 69 -0.99 -1.96 -10.07
C THR A 69 -2.17 -2.69 -10.70
N LEU A 70 -1.95 -3.94 -11.13
CA LEU A 70 -3.00 -4.80 -11.68
C LEU A 70 -4.10 -5.09 -10.64
N LEU A 71 -3.71 -5.44 -9.41
CA LEU A 71 -4.65 -5.72 -8.34
C LEU A 71 -5.50 -4.49 -8.03
N ARG A 72 -4.90 -3.29 -7.96
CA ARG A 72 -5.64 -2.03 -7.79
C ARG A 72 -6.67 -1.85 -8.90
N HIS A 73 -6.29 -2.09 -10.16
CA HIS A 73 -7.20 -1.97 -11.29
C HIS A 73 -8.42 -2.89 -11.14
N ILE A 74 -8.18 -4.16 -10.79
CA ILE A 74 -9.24 -5.16 -10.56
C ILE A 74 -10.14 -4.75 -9.39
N LEU A 75 -9.57 -4.36 -8.25
CA LEU A 75 -10.33 -3.97 -7.07
C LEU A 75 -11.19 -2.73 -7.32
N LEU A 76 -10.69 -1.74 -8.05
CA LEU A 76 -11.45 -0.56 -8.43
C LEU A 76 -12.63 -0.91 -9.34
N ARG A 77 -12.42 -1.79 -10.33
CA ARG A 77 -13.49 -2.31 -11.18
C ARG A 77 -14.54 -3.05 -10.36
N LEU A 78 -14.12 -3.92 -9.46
CA LEU A 78 -15.02 -4.68 -8.60
C LEU A 78 -15.87 -3.76 -7.71
N ASN A 79 -15.25 -2.73 -7.13
CA ASN A 79 -15.94 -1.75 -6.31
C ASN A 79 -17.05 -1.00 -7.06
N GLN A 80 -16.90 -0.81 -8.38
CA GLN A 80 -17.88 -0.15 -9.24
C GLN A 80 -18.99 -1.11 -9.71
N THR A 81 -18.63 -2.35 -10.07
CA THR A 81 -19.57 -3.28 -10.71
C THR A 81 -20.33 -4.15 -9.73
N MET A 82 -19.78 -4.46 -8.56
CA MET A 82 -20.41 -5.37 -7.61
C MET A 82 -21.66 -4.75 -6.98
N PRO A 83 -22.83 -5.42 -7.06
CA PRO A 83 -24.05 -4.96 -6.38
C PRO A 83 -23.88 -5.04 -4.85
N GLY A 84 -24.64 -4.22 -4.12
CA GLY A 84 -24.72 -4.29 -2.66
C GLY A 84 -24.62 -2.94 -1.95
N ASP A 85 -25.03 -2.92 -0.70
CA ASP A 85 -25.28 -1.67 0.06
C ASP A 85 -24.03 -1.09 0.75
N THR A 86 -22.87 -1.71 0.53
CA THR A 86 -21.63 -1.22 1.14
C THR A 86 -21.29 0.18 0.61
N PRO A 87 -21.13 1.20 1.49
CA PRO A 87 -20.85 2.57 1.06
C PRO A 87 -19.54 2.67 0.26
N ALA A 88 -19.53 3.55 -0.75
CA ALA A 88 -18.37 3.79 -1.63
C ALA A 88 -17.05 4.03 -0.87
N GLY A 89 -17.12 4.73 0.28
CA GLY A 89 -15.95 5.02 1.11
C GLY A 89 -15.32 3.77 1.70
N LYS A 90 -16.12 2.82 2.19
CA LYS A 90 -15.61 1.57 2.77
C LYS A 90 -15.01 0.67 1.69
N ARG A 91 -15.65 0.60 0.52
CA ARG A 91 -15.15 -0.14 -0.65
C ARG A 91 -13.77 0.39 -1.09
N TYR A 92 -13.64 1.71 -1.21
CA TYR A 92 -12.39 2.33 -1.61
C TYR A 92 -11.29 2.19 -0.54
N LEU A 93 -11.65 2.28 0.74
CA LEU A 93 -10.73 2.08 1.85
C LEU A 93 -10.05 0.72 1.81
N VAL A 94 -10.82 -0.35 1.56
CA VAL A 94 -10.28 -1.71 1.44
C VAL A 94 -9.26 -1.79 0.30
N THR A 95 -9.56 -1.19 -0.85
CA THR A 95 -8.60 -1.14 -1.97
C THR A 95 -7.31 -0.43 -1.58
N VAL A 96 -7.40 0.71 -0.88
CA VAL A 96 -6.22 1.45 -0.42
C VAL A 96 -5.43 0.58 0.57
N VAL A 97 -6.06 0.01 1.60
CA VAL A 97 -5.39 -0.84 2.58
C VAL A 97 -4.65 -2.01 1.92
N ILE A 98 -5.31 -2.74 1.01
CA ILE A 98 -4.70 -3.89 0.33
C ILE A 98 -3.47 -3.45 -0.47
N THR A 99 -3.61 -2.41 -1.29
CA THR A 99 -2.48 -1.95 -2.13
C THR A 99 -1.33 -1.38 -1.31
N GLN A 100 -1.62 -0.72 -0.19
CA GLN A 100 -0.62 -0.20 0.73
C GLN A 100 0.10 -1.32 1.49
N ALA A 101 -0.64 -2.33 1.97
CA ALA A 101 -0.06 -3.49 2.65
C ALA A 101 0.91 -4.28 1.73
N MET A 102 0.63 -4.36 0.44
CA MET A 102 1.57 -4.98 -0.51
C MET A 102 2.90 -4.22 -0.60
N MET A 103 2.86 -2.89 -0.54
CA MET A 103 4.08 -2.07 -0.54
C MET A 103 4.81 -2.18 0.79
N GLU A 104 4.09 -2.31 1.89
CA GLU A 104 4.66 -2.56 3.21
C GLU A 104 5.44 -3.88 3.27
N THR A 105 4.94 -4.94 2.62
CA THR A 105 5.68 -6.21 2.49
C THR A 105 7.07 -6.03 1.88
N VAL A 106 7.22 -5.08 0.94
CA VAL A 106 8.54 -4.75 0.36
C VAL A 106 9.46 -4.13 1.41
N ALA A 107 8.95 -3.29 2.32
CA ALA A 107 9.73 -2.75 3.42
C ALA A 107 10.18 -3.85 4.39
N ILE A 108 9.29 -4.81 4.67
CA ILE A 108 9.59 -5.97 5.53
C ILE A 108 10.72 -6.81 4.95
N PHE A 109 10.86 -6.93 3.62
CA PHE A 109 12.00 -7.62 3.02
C PHE A 109 13.35 -6.98 3.40
N GLY A 110 13.41 -5.64 3.48
CA GLY A 110 14.60 -4.94 3.96
C GLY A 110 14.91 -5.25 5.42
N LEU A 111 13.89 -5.27 6.28
CA LEU A 111 14.02 -5.64 7.69
C LEU A 111 14.52 -7.08 7.85
N VAL A 112 13.94 -8.02 7.10
CA VAL A 112 14.35 -9.43 7.12
C VAL A 112 15.79 -9.58 6.67
N MET A 113 16.19 -8.95 5.56
CA MET A 113 17.59 -9.02 5.10
C MET A 113 18.56 -8.48 6.14
N PHE A 114 18.22 -7.36 6.78
CA PHE A 114 19.04 -6.81 7.84
C PHE A 114 19.17 -7.76 9.04
N MET A 115 18.08 -8.41 9.48
CA MET A 115 18.12 -9.44 10.54
C MET A 115 18.97 -10.67 10.16
N LEU A 116 19.02 -11.03 8.87
CA LEU A 116 19.90 -12.10 8.38
C LEU A 116 21.39 -11.71 8.39
N GLY A 117 21.69 -10.46 8.77
CA GLY A 117 23.03 -9.91 8.89
C GLY A 117 23.40 -8.95 7.77
N ASP A 118 22.52 -8.71 6.81
CA ASP A 118 22.83 -7.89 5.63
C ASP A 118 23.05 -6.41 5.97
N ASP A 119 23.72 -5.71 5.06
CA ASP A 119 24.09 -4.31 5.22
C ASP A 119 22.88 -3.37 5.21
N TYR A 120 23.08 -2.19 5.79
CA TYR A 120 22.12 -1.09 5.75
C TYR A 120 21.74 -0.68 4.32
N ASN A 121 22.60 -0.91 3.33
CA ASN A 121 22.30 -0.63 1.92
C ASN A 121 21.06 -1.39 1.46
N THR A 122 20.96 -2.69 1.75
CA THR A 122 19.80 -3.50 1.36
C THR A 122 18.54 -3.02 2.07
N LEU A 123 18.64 -2.69 3.37
CA LEU A 123 17.55 -2.11 4.15
C LEU A 123 17.03 -0.83 3.48
N TYR A 124 17.91 0.12 3.16
CA TYR A 124 17.53 1.39 2.55
C TYR A 124 16.94 1.23 1.15
N ILE A 125 17.45 0.31 0.34
CA ILE A 125 16.89 0.07 -1.00
C ILE A 125 15.45 -0.42 -0.88
N PHE A 126 15.18 -1.44 -0.06
CA PHE A 126 13.82 -1.96 0.13
C PHE A 126 12.90 -0.94 0.79
N SER A 127 13.36 -0.18 1.79
CA SER A 127 12.58 0.91 2.40
C SER A 127 12.25 2.00 1.38
N THR A 128 13.21 2.40 0.55
CA THR A 128 12.98 3.43 -0.49
C THR A 128 12.01 2.92 -1.54
N MET A 129 12.15 1.67 -1.98
CA MET A 129 11.18 1.04 -2.88
C MET A 129 9.78 1.05 -2.26
N ALA A 130 9.63 0.61 -1.01
CA ALA A 130 8.33 0.64 -0.32
C ALA A 130 7.74 2.05 -0.26
N VAL A 131 8.53 3.08 0.10
CA VAL A 131 8.09 4.48 0.11
C VAL A 131 7.63 4.95 -1.28
N LEU A 132 8.38 4.59 -2.34
CA LEU A 132 7.98 4.87 -3.72
C LEU A 132 6.66 4.17 -4.08
N GLY A 133 6.50 2.91 -3.68
CA GLY A 133 5.28 2.14 -3.85
C GLY A 133 4.08 2.77 -3.16
N VAL A 134 4.25 3.16 -1.89
CA VAL A 134 3.25 3.88 -1.10
C VAL A 134 2.85 5.18 -1.81
N PHE A 135 3.82 5.93 -2.32
CA PHE A 135 3.59 7.18 -3.05
C PHE A 135 2.83 6.98 -4.38
N LEU A 136 3.16 5.93 -5.13
CA LEU A 136 2.50 5.59 -6.39
C LEU A 136 1.06 5.09 -6.18
N HIS A 137 0.81 4.35 -5.10
CA HIS A 137 -0.50 3.77 -4.77
C HIS A 137 -1.31 4.59 -3.76
N ARG A 138 -0.94 5.86 -3.56
CA ARG A 138 -1.67 6.80 -2.70
C ARG A 138 -3.15 6.94 -3.12
N PRO A 139 -4.06 7.27 -2.19
CA PRO A 139 -5.46 7.50 -2.53
C PRO A 139 -5.62 8.69 -3.48
N LYS A 140 -6.38 8.49 -4.55
CA LYS A 140 -6.72 9.48 -5.58
C LYS A 140 -8.21 9.77 -5.54
N MET A 141 -8.55 11.06 -5.52
CA MET A 141 -9.95 11.48 -5.40
C MET A 141 -10.79 11.12 -6.63
N GLU A 142 -10.15 10.99 -7.79
CA GLU A 142 -10.79 10.59 -9.05
C GLU A 142 -11.34 9.16 -8.99
N GLU A 143 -10.58 8.23 -8.41
CA GLU A 143 -10.99 6.83 -8.23
C GLU A 143 -12.21 6.74 -7.31
N TYR A 144 -12.18 7.48 -6.20
CA TYR A 144 -13.29 7.56 -5.25
C TYR A 144 -14.56 8.10 -5.91
N ARG A 145 -14.46 9.21 -6.64
CA ARG A 145 -15.59 9.78 -7.39
C ARG A 145 -16.12 8.82 -8.45
N GLY A 146 -15.25 8.04 -9.10
CA GLY A 146 -15.64 7.00 -10.05
C GLY A 146 -16.53 5.94 -9.41
N ILE A 147 -16.21 5.48 -8.20
CA ILE A 147 -17.03 4.52 -7.45
C ILE A 147 -18.37 5.15 -7.07
N VAL A 148 -18.39 6.39 -6.57
CA VAL A 148 -19.63 7.08 -6.19
C VAL A 148 -20.57 7.21 -7.40
N ARG A 149 -20.05 7.67 -8.55
CA ARG A 149 -20.85 7.81 -9.79
C ARG A 149 -21.42 6.47 -10.27
N ALA A 150 -20.63 5.40 -10.23
CA ALA A 150 -21.07 4.07 -10.66
C ALA A 150 -22.20 3.51 -9.76
N LEU A 151 -22.19 3.84 -8.46
CA LEU A 151 -23.22 3.43 -7.53
C LEU A 151 -24.48 4.31 -7.64
N SER A 152 -24.34 5.63 -7.75
CA SER A 152 -25.49 6.54 -7.94
C SER A 152 -26.23 6.30 -9.26
N GLY A 153 -25.51 5.89 -10.33
CA GLY A 153 -26.13 5.51 -11.60
C GLY A 153 -26.95 4.21 -11.55
N LYS A 154 -26.80 3.39 -10.50
CA LYS A 154 -27.59 2.16 -10.28
C LYS A 154 -28.86 2.40 -9.46
N GLU A 155 -28.97 3.53 -8.76
CA GLU A 155 -30.14 3.85 -7.91
C GLU A 155 -31.33 4.42 -8.69
N LEU A 156 -31.17 4.77 -9.98
CA LEU A 156 -32.31 5.11 -10.84
C LEU A 156 -32.87 3.82 -11.47
N PRO A 157 -34.08 3.37 -11.09
CA PRO A 157 -34.74 2.31 -11.85
C PRO A 157 -35.05 2.84 -13.25
N ASP A 158 -34.57 2.14 -14.27
CA ASP A 158 -35.19 2.19 -15.59
C ASP A 158 -36.64 1.73 -15.41
N TYR A 159 -37.59 2.66 -15.45
CA TYR A 159 -39.00 2.33 -15.64
C TYR A 159 -39.39 2.83 -17.04
N PRO A 160 -39.88 1.95 -17.93
CA PRO A 160 -40.44 2.36 -19.22
C PRO A 160 -41.73 3.18 -19.07
#